data_AF-A0A6N9TNB5-F1
#
_entry.id   AF-A0A6N9TNB5-F1
#
_cell.length_a   1.000
_cell.length_b   1.000
_cell.length_c   1.000
_cell.angle_alpha   90.00
_cell.angle_beta   90.00
_cell.angle_gamma   90.00
#
_symmetry.space_group_name_H-M   'P 1'
#
loop_
_entity.id
_entity.type
_entity.pdbx_description
1 polymer ?
#
loop_
_entity_poly.entity_id
_entity_poly.type
_entity_poly.pdbx_seq_one_letter_code
_entity_poly.pdbx_strand_id
1 'polypeptide(L)'
;AAAAAGGVSLALTEAAGGDFSAFLAFEAAVMAFVLAAYTWLWLRRRLPGAGAVAAAVVLSGAAAVVQAGGAELTLAWTFDHNGLYHLVQAAAVVVLAGGLRAGLSAAPGHPAARV
;
A
#
# COMPACT_ATOMS: atom_id res chain seq x y z
N ALA A 1 -7.01 -2.85 -14.88
CA ALA A 1 -5.76 -3.00 -14.09
C ALA A 1 -6.00 -3.75 -12.79
N ALA A 2 -6.80 -3.25 -11.84
CA ALA A 2 -7.10 -3.94 -10.57
C ALA A 2 -7.73 -5.34 -10.74
N ALA A 3 -8.68 -5.50 -11.67
CA ALA A 3 -9.26 -6.81 -12.00
C ALA A 3 -8.26 -7.79 -12.65
N ALA A 4 -7.26 -7.27 -13.38
CA ALA A 4 -6.21 -8.09 -13.98
C ALA A 4 -5.19 -8.55 -12.92
N ALA A 5 -4.84 -7.66 -11.98
CA ALA A 5 -4.01 -8.03 -10.83
C ALA A 5 -4.71 -9.07 -9.95
N GLY A 6 -6.01 -8.88 -9.65
CA GLY A 6 -6.84 -9.85 -8.91
C GLY A 6 -7.00 -11.20 -9.62
N GLY A 7 -7.11 -11.19 -10.95
CA GLY A 7 -7.17 -12.43 -11.75
C GLY A 7 -5.85 -13.20 -11.75
N VAL A 8 -4.71 -12.51 -11.78
CA VAL A 8 -3.38 -13.12 -11.71
C VAL A 8 -3.16 -13.76 -10.35
N SER A 9 -3.55 -13.09 -9.26
CA SER A 9 -3.40 -13.65 -7.91
C SER A 9 -4.29 -14.87 -7.65
N LEU A 10 -5.54 -14.86 -8.13
CA LEU A 10 -6.41 -16.03 -8.07
C LEU A 10 -5.82 -17.21 -8.86
N ALA A 11 -5.34 -16.95 -10.08
CA ALA A 11 -4.73 -17.97 -10.92
C ALA A 11 -3.45 -18.56 -10.32
N LEU A 12 -2.62 -17.74 -9.65
CA LEU A 12 -1.42 -18.20 -8.96
C LEU A 12 -1.74 -19.05 -7.72
N THR A 13 -2.78 -18.69 -6.97
CA THR A 13 -3.24 -19.44 -5.79
C THR A 13 -3.76 -20.83 -6.19
N GLU A 14 -4.60 -20.88 -7.21
CA GLU A 14 -5.13 -22.13 -7.76
C GLU A 14 -4.02 -23.00 -8.36
N ALA A 15 -3.08 -22.41 -9.11
CA ALA A 15 -1.94 -23.14 -9.69
C ALA A 15 -0.97 -23.68 -8.62
N ALA A 16 -0.91 -23.06 -7.44
CA ALA A 16 -0.12 -23.52 -6.30
C ALA A 16 -0.86 -24.57 -5.42
N GLY A 17 -2.01 -25.08 -5.87
CA GLY A 17 -2.79 -26.09 -5.13
C GLY A 17 -3.72 -25.50 -4.06
N GLY A 18 -4.09 -24.23 -4.18
CA GLY A 18 -4.97 -23.54 -3.24
C GLY A 18 -4.26 -23.02 -1.98
N ASP A 19 -2.93 -23.16 -1.89
CA ASP A 19 -2.16 -22.66 -0.76
C ASP A 19 -2.01 -21.13 -0.82
N PHE A 20 -2.64 -20.45 0.15
CA PHE A 20 -2.60 -19.00 0.31
C PHE A 20 -1.16 -18.46 0.48
N SER A 21 -0.21 -19.30 0.91
CA SER A 21 1.18 -18.91 1.10
C SER A 21 1.85 -18.41 -0.19
N ALA A 22 1.53 -19.00 -1.35
CA ALA A 22 2.08 -18.60 -2.63
C ALA A 22 1.60 -17.21 -3.06
N PHE A 23 0.31 -16.92 -2.82
CA PHE A 23 -0.26 -15.59 -3.01
C PHE A 23 0.41 -14.57 -2.09
N LEU A 24 0.55 -14.89 -0.81
CA LEU A 24 1.18 -14.00 0.16
C LEU A 24 2.65 -13.70 -0.21
N ALA A 25 3.41 -14.70 -0.66
CA ALA A 25 4.78 -14.53 -1.12
C ALA A 25 4.86 -13.63 -2.37
N PHE A 26 3.95 -13.82 -3.33
CA PHE A 26 3.85 -12.98 -4.52
C PHE A 26 3.54 -11.52 -4.15
N GLU A 27 2.52 -11.28 -3.32
CA GLU A 27 2.16 -9.94 -2.85
C GLU A 27 3.32 -9.27 -2.10
N ALA A 28 4.03 -10.01 -1.23
CA ALA A 28 5.20 -9.50 -0.53
C ALA A 28 6.32 -9.09 -1.51
N ALA A 29 6.58 -9.89 -2.55
CA ALA A 29 7.58 -9.57 -3.57
C ALA A 29 7.19 -8.33 -4.38
N VAL A 30 5.92 -8.21 -4.77
CA VAL A 30 5.40 -7.03 -5.48
C VAL A 30 5.54 -5.79 -4.60
N MET A 31 5.14 -5.86 -3.34
CA MET A 31 5.21 -4.71 -2.42
C MET A 31 6.66 -4.31 -2.11
N ALA A 32 7.58 -5.26 -1.99
CA ALA A 32 9.01 -4.98 -1.85
C ALA A 32 9.58 -4.27 -3.10
N PHE A 33 9.19 -4.73 -4.30
CA PHE A 33 9.58 -4.07 -5.55
C PHE A 33 9.02 -2.64 -5.63
N VAL A 34 7.74 -2.43 -5.32
CA VAL A 34 7.10 -1.11 -5.31
C VAL A 34 7.82 -0.19 -4.33
N LEU A 35 8.12 -0.66 -3.12
CA LEU A 35 8.87 0.10 -2.11
C LEU A 35 10.25 0.52 -2.65
N ALA A 36 11.01 -0.41 -3.22
CA ALA A 36 12.32 -0.13 -3.77
C ALA A 36 12.27 0.89 -4.92
N ALA A 37 11.34 0.71 -5.87
CA ALA A 37 11.17 1.59 -7.02
C ALA A 37 10.79 3.02 -6.60
N TYR A 38 9.79 3.17 -5.73
CA TYR A 38 9.33 4.49 -5.27
C TYR A 38 10.33 5.17 -4.35
N THR A 39 11.06 4.41 -3.52
CA THR A 39 12.19 4.94 -2.74
C THR A 39 13.29 5.45 -3.66
N TRP A 40 13.66 4.68 -4.69
CA TRP A 40 14.66 5.13 -5.67
C TRP A 40 14.22 6.41 -6.40
N LEU A 41 12.97 6.48 -6.86
CA LEU A 41 12.41 7.68 -7.50
C LEU A 41 12.43 8.90 -6.58
N TRP A 42 12.11 8.70 -5.30
CA TRP A 42 12.15 9.74 -4.28
C TRP A 42 13.57 10.25 -4.03
N LEU A 43 14.52 9.34 -3.80
CA LEU A 43 15.92 9.68 -3.55
C LEU A 43 16.56 10.39 -4.76
N ARG A 44 16.17 10.02 -5.98
CA ARG A 44 16.62 10.67 -7.22
C ARG A 44 15.82 11.91 -7.59
N ARG A 45 14.83 12.32 -6.79
CA ARG A 45 13.95 13.48 -7.04
C ARG A 45 13.29 13.44 -8.42
N ARG A 46 12.99 12.23 -8.93
CA ARG A 46 12.49 12.01 -10.30
C ARG A 46 10.97 12.07 -10.43
N LEU A 47 10.24 11.85 -9.34
CA LEU A 47 8.79 11.85 -9.33
C LEU A 47 8.27 12.52 -8.07
N PRO A 48 7.57 13.67 -8.18
CA PRO A 48 6.87 14.27 -7.06
C PRO A 48 5.87 13.29 -6.45
N GLY A 49 5.79 13.26 -5.12
CA GLY A 49 4.93 12.32 -4.39
C GLY A 49 5.49 10.91 -4.22
N ALA A 50 6.61 10.55 -4.86
CA ALA A 50 7.16 9.19 -4.76
C ALA A 50 7.52 8.77 -3.33
N GLY A 51 8.01 9.70 -2.50
CA GLY A 51 8.31 9.43 -1.10
C GLY A 51 7.05 9.14 -0.27
N ALA A 52 5.94 9.82 -0.59
CA ALA A 52 4.65 9.54 0.06
C ALA A 52 4.10 8.17 -0.36
N VAL A 53 4.25 7.77 -1.62
CA VAL A 53 3.89 6.41 -2.07
C VAL A 53 4.72 5.36 -1.33
N ALA A 54 6.04 5.55 -1.21
CA ALA A 54 6.90 4.65 -0.44
C ALA A 54 6.49 4.57 1.04
N ALA A 55 6.17 5.72 1.66
CA ALA A 55 5.68 5.76 3.04
C ALA A 55 4.34 5.02 3.20
N ALA A 56 3.42 5.14 2.25
CA ALA A 56 2.16 4.40 2.27
C ALA A 56 2.36 2.88 2.18
N VAL A 57 3.34 2.41 1.41
CA VAL A 57 3.71 0.99 1.35
C VAL A 57 4.22 0.51 2.71
N VAL A 58 5.09 1.29 3.36
CA VAL A 58 5.59 0.97 4.71
C VAL A 58 4.45 0.93 5.73
N LEU A 59 3.54 1.91 5.71
CA LEU A 59 2.36 1.93 6.58
C LEU A 59 1.42 0.74 6.33
N SER A 60 1.24 0.34 5.08
CA SER A 60 0.41 -0.84 4.74
C SER A 60 1.07 -2.14 5.26
N GLY A 61 2.40 -2.24 5.19
CA GLY A 61 3.13 -3.34 5.83
C GLY A 61 2.99 -3.34 7.35
N ALA A 62 3.06 -2.17 7.99
CA ALA A 62 2.81 -2.04 9.42
C ALA A 62 1.38 -2.45 9.79
N ALA A 63 0.38 -2.08 8.99
CA ALA A 63 -1.00 -2.54 9.17
C ALA A 63 -1.07 -4.08 9.11
N ALA A 64 -0.43 -4.71 8.12
CA ALA A 64 -0.39 -6.17 8.02
C ALA A 64 0.25 -6.84 9.26
N VAL A 65 1.30 -6.25 9.84
CA VAL A 65 1.90 -6.73 11.10
C VAL A 65 0.91 -6.60 12.26
N VAL A 66 0.18 -5.49 12.35
CA VAL A 66 -0.87 -5.29 13.37
C VAL A 66 -1.97 -6.35 13.23
N GLN A 67 -2.43 -6.61 12.00
CA GLN A 67 -3.46 -7.62 11.71
C GLN A 67 -3.01 -9.04 12.08
N ALA A 68 -1.73 -9.37 11.83
CA ALA A 68 -1.17 -10.68 12.15
C ALA A 68 -0.90 -10.86 13.66
N GLY A 69 -0.88 -9.78 14.42
CA GLY A 69 -0.70 -9.79 15.87
C GLY A 69 -2.02 -9.92 16.64
N GLY A 70 -1.91 -9.91 17.96
CA GLY A 70 -3.05 -9.86 18.89
C GLY A 70 -3.11 -8.53 19.66
N ALA A 71 -2.65 -7.44 19.04
CA ALA A 71 -2.60 -6.14 19.71
C ALA A 71 -4.01 -5.60 19.95
N GLU A 72 -4.23 -5.01 21.12
CA GLU A 72 -5.47 -4.32 21.47
C GLU A 72 -5.12 -2.96 22.05
N LEU A 73 -5.94 -1.95 21.73
CA LEU A 73 -5.77 -0.60 22.25
C LEU A 73 -7.13 -0.04 22.62
N THR A 74 -7.26 0.43 23.86
CA THR A 74 -8.45 1.15 24.30
C THR A 74 -8.13 2.64 24.37
N LEU A 75 -8.87 3.42 23.58
CA LEU A 75 -8.88 4.89 23.65
C LEU A 75 -10.26 5.32 24.19
N ALA A 76 -11.10 5.93 23.35
CA ALA A 76 -12.53 6.11 23.64
C ALA A 76 -13.36 4.84 23.38
N TRP A 77 -12.86 3.96 22.51
CA TRP A 77 -13.38 2.63 22.21
C TRP A 77 -12.25 1.60 22.28
N THR A 78 -12.59 0.34 22.50
CA THR A 78 -11.65 -0.78 22.37
C THR A 78 -11.52 -1.15 20.90
N PHE A 79 -10.30 -1.09 20.40
CA PHE A 79 -9.94 -1.58 19.08
C PHE A 79 -9.14 -2.87 19.25
N ASP A 80 -9.67 -3.95 18.69
CA ASP A 80 -8.93 -5.19 18.51
C ASP A 80 -7.92 -5.04 17.36
N HIS A 81 -7.14 -6.09 17.10
CA HIS A 81 -6.15 -6.13 16.02
C HIS A 81 -6.74 -5.72 14.65
N ASN A 82 -8.00 -6.09 14.37
CA ASN A 82 -8.68 -5.75 13.13
C ASN A 82 -9.10 -4.27 13.06
N GLY A 83 -9.62 -3.73 14.16
CA GLY A 83 -9.89 -2.30 14.29
C GLY A 83 -8.62 -1.46 14.13
N LEU A 84 -7.52 -1.91 14.75
CA LEU A 84 -6.22 -1.24 14.64
C LEU A 84 -5.63 -1.35 13.23
N TYR A 85 -5.74 -2.51 12.58
CA TYR A 85 -5.39 -2.67 11.17
C TYR A 85 -6.09 -1.63 10.30
N HIS A 86 -7.41 -1.48 10.45
CA HIS A 86 -8.18 -0.51 9.66
C HIS A 86 -7.76 0.94 9.91
N LEU A 87 -7.41 1.31 11.15
CA LEU A 87 -6.93 2.66 11.45
C LEU A 87 -5.58 2.95 10.77
N VAL A 88 -4.62 2.03 10.86
CA VAL A 88 -3.31 2.18 10.22
C VAL A 88 -3.45 2.16 8.70
N GLN A 89 -4.27 1.26 8.16
CA GLN A 89 -4.52 1.14 6.73
C GLN A 89 -5.23 2.40 6.17
N ALA A 90 -6.19 2.97 6.91
CA ALA A 90 -6.84 4.22 6.50
C ALA A 90 -5.83 5.37 6.41
N ALA A 91 -4.92 5.49 7.38
CA ALA A 91 -3.83 6.46 7.31
C ALA A 91 -2.92 6.21 6.08
N ALA A 92 -2.57 4.97 5.80
CA ALA A 92 -1.78 4.59 4.62
C ALA A 92 -2.47 5.03 3.31
N VAL A 93 -3.79 4.84 3.19
CA VAL A 93 -4.58 5.24 2.01
C VAL A 93 -4.57 6.76 1.82
N VAL A 94 -4.70 7.54 2.89
CA VAL A 94 -4.62 9.01 2.81
C VAL A 94 -3.25 9.46 2.31
N VAL A 95 -2.17 8.87 2.84
CA VAL A 95 -0.80 9.17 2.41
C VAL A 95 -0.58 8.77 0.95
N LEU A 96 -1.08 7.61 0.54
CA LEU A 96 -1.02 7.13 -0.85
C LEU A 96 -1.73 8.12 -1.78
N ALA A 97 -2.96 8.52 -1.45
CA ALA A 97 -3.73 9.47 -2.25
C ALA A 97 -2.99 10.81 -2.42
N GLY A 98 -2.36 11.30 -1.35
CA GLY A 98 -1.51 12.51 -1.42
C GLY A 98 -0.31 12.35 -2.35
N GLY A 99 0.40 11.22 -2.26
CA GLY A 99 1.53 10.90 -3.13
C GLY A 99 1.14 10.80 -4.61
N LEU A 100 0.05 10.08 -4.89
CA LEU A 100 -0.49 9.95 -6.24
C LEU A 100 -0.94 11.30 -6.80
N ARG A 101 -1.66 12.12 -6.01
CA ARG A 101 -2.08 13.46 -6.41
C ARG A 101 -0.89 14.35 -6.77
N ALA A 102 0.18 14.32 -5.96
CA ALA A 102 1.39 15.09 -6.23
C ALA A 102 2.09 14.65 -7.54
N GLY A 103 2.19 13.34 -7.77
CA GLY A 103 2.77 12.80 -9.01
C GLY A 103 1.96 13.16 -10.26
N LEU A 104 0.63 13.03 -10.18
CA LEU A 104 -0.29 13.36 -11.27
C LEU A 104 -0.32 14.85 -11.58
N SER A 105 -0.26 15.71 -10.56
CA SER A 105 -0.26 17.17 -10.73
C SER A 105 1.04 17.69 -11.35
N ALA A 106 2.14 16.94 -11.22
CA ALA A 106 3.42 17.27 -11.82
C ALA A 106 3.59 16.74 -13.26
N ALA A 107 2.64 15.92 -13.74
CA ALA A 107 2.69 15.39 -15.09
C ALA A 107 2.40 16.51 -16.12
N PRO A 108 3.16 16.60 -17.23
CA PRO A 108 2.90 17.58 -18.28
C PRO A 108 1.47 17.40 -18.85
N GLY A 109 0.63 18.44 -18.74
CA GLY A 109 -0.70 18.48 -19.35
C GLY A 109 -1.91 18.50 -18.40
N HIS A 110 -1.73 18.38 -17.08
CA HIS A 110 -2.83 18.59 -16.12
C HIS A 110 -2.84 20.05 -15.62
N PRO A 111 -3.92 20.83 -15.83
CA PRO A 111 -4.03 22.15 -15.22
C PRO A 111 -4.03 22.00 -13.70
N ALA A 112 -3.16 22.75 -13.01
CA ALA A 112 -3.09 22.78 -11.57
C ALA A 112 -4.50 23.10 -11.01
N ALA A 113 -5.09 22.16 -10.29
CA ALA A 113 -6.37 22.36 -9.63
C ALA A 113 -6.19 23.48 -8.60
N ARG A 114 -6.70 24.68 -8.94
CA ARG A 114 -6.79 25.80 -8.00
C ARG A 114 -7.84 25.43 -6.96
N VAL A 115 -7.42 25.47 -5.70
CA VAL A 115 -8.30 25.50 -4.52
C VAL A 115 -8.68 26.94 -4.26
#